data_AF-A0A7W6ZPS8-F1
#
_entry.id   AF-A0A7W6ZPS8-F1
#
_cell.length_a   1.000
_cell.length_b   1.000
_cell.length_c   1.000
_cell.angle_alpha   90.00
_cell.angle_beta   90.00
_cell.angle_gamma   90.00
#
_symmetry.space_group_name_H-M   'P 1'
#
loop_
_entity.id
_entity.type
_entity.pdbx_description
1 polymer ?
#
loop_
_entity_poly.entity_id
_entity_poly.type
_entity_poly.pdbx_seq_one_letter_code
_entity_poly.pdbx_strand_id
1 'polypeptide(L)' 'MGVLMAVTKLEQWKNERNNKPKAFVIAQKTHVVEIECMHCHRHFFRWSSTAPAYWRCEDCSVYQ' A
#
# COMPACT_ATOMS: atom_id res chain seq x y z
N MET A 1 -35.73 -6.69 13.66
CA MET A 1 -35.44 -6.01 12.38
C MET A 1 -33.93 -5.91 12.22
N GLY A 2 -33.29 -6.94 11.65
CA GLY A 2 -31.85 -6.92 11.40
C GLY A 2 -31.59 -6.41 9.99
N VAL A 3 -31.13 -5.17 9.87
CA VAL A 3 -30.73 -4.61 8.57
C VAL A 3 -29.45 -5.32 8.14
N LEU A 4 -29.57 -6.27 7.21
CA LEU A 4 -28.45 -6.78 6.42
C LEU A 4 -27.88 -5.58 5.64
N MET A 5 -26.83 -4.94 6.16
CA MET A 5 -26.10 -3.95 5.40
C MET A 5 -25.42 -4.67 4.23
N ALA A 6 -26.07 -4.62 3.06
CA ALA A 6 -25.47 -5.02 1.80
C ALA A 6 -24.26 -4.11 1.55
N VAL A 7 -23.07 -4.56 1.96
CA VAL A 7 -21.82 -3.86 1.69
C VAL A 7 -21.69 -3.80 0.17
N THR A 8 -21.85 -2.61 -0.39
CA THR A 8 -21.78 -2.42 -1.84
C THR A 8 -20.39 -2.79 -2.34
N LYS A 9 -20.25 -3.23 -3.60
CA LYS A 9 -18.94 -3.51 -4.22
C LYS A 9 -17.96 -2.33 -4.07
N LEU A 10 -18.48 -1.10 -4.04
CA LEU A 10 -17.69 0.11 -3.81
C LEU A 10 -17.11 0.16 -2.40
N GLU A 11 -17.93 -0.14 -1.39
CA GLU A 11 -17.52 -0.20 0.02
C GLU A 11 -16.55 -1.37 0.27
N GLN A 12 -16.76 -2.53 -0.37
CA GLN A 12 -15.82 -3.65 -0.33
C GLN A 12 -14.45 -3.26 -0.90
N TRP A 13 -14.41 -2.65 -2.09
CA TRP A 13 -13.17 -2.25 -2.72
C TRP A 13 -12.41 -1.16 -1.95
N LYS A 14 -13.17 -0.24 -1.34
CA LYS A 14 -12.64 0.83 -0.47
C LYS A 14 -12.09 0.27 0.84
N ASN A 15 -12.72 -0.76 1.40
CA ASN A 15 -12.22 -1.49 2.56
C ASN A 15 -10.95 -2.29 2.23
N GLU A 16 -10.93 -3.00 1.09
CA GLU A 16 -9.72 -3.71 0.61
C GLU A 16 -8.54 -2.76 0.42
N ARG A 17 -8.75 -1.56 -0.14
CA ARG A 17 -7.69 -0.54 -0.24
C ARG A 17 -7.22 0.00 1.11
N ASN A 18 -8.10 0.08 2.11
CA ASN A 18 -7.72 0.52 3.45
C ASN A 18 -7.03 -0.57 4.26
N ASN A 19 -7.36 -1.83 4.02
CA ASN A 19 -6.81 -2.98 4.73
C ASN A 19 -5.51 -3.50 4.10
N LYS A 20 -5.17 -3.04 2.89
CA LYS A 20 -3.84 -3.28 2.34
C LYS A 20 -2.79 -2.52 3.15
N PRO A 21 -1.64 -3.15 3.46
CA PRO A 21 -0.53 -2.47 4.11
C PRO A 21 -0.14 -1.26 3.26
N LYS A 22 -0.35 -0.07 3.80
CA LYS A 22 0.05 1.18 3.15
C LYS A 22 1.56 1.29 3.27
N ALA A 23 2.20 1.58 2.15
CA ALA A 23 3.61 1.94 2.14
C ALA A 23 3.86 3.10 3.12
N PHE A 24 4.85 2.95 3.99
CA PHE A 24 5.27 4.05 4.85
C PHE A 24 6.12 5.02 4.02
N VAL A 25 5.51 6.11 3.57
CA VAL A 25 6.16 7.12 2.74
C VAL A 25 6.90 8.09 3.65
N ILE A 26 8.23 8.09 3.55
CA ILE A 26 9.12 8.96 4.35
C ILE A 26 9.22 10.35 3.71
N ALA A 27 9.27 10.41 2.38
CA ALA A 27 9.36 11.66 1.64
C ALA A 27 8.65 11.57 0.29
N GLN A 28 8.04 12.66 -0.15
CA GLN A 28 7.42 12.78 -1.46
C GLN A 28 8.08 13.91 -2.25
N LYS A 29 8.73 13.56 -3.36
CA LYS A 29 9.03 14.49 -4.47
C LYS A 29 7.94 14.33 -5.53
N THR A 30 7.81 15.32 -6.40
CA THR A 30 6.70 15.51 -7.36
C THR A 30 6.21 14.21 -8.02
N HIS A 31 7.13 13.32 -8.43
CA HIS A 31 6.78 12.04 -9.07
C HIS A 31 7.33 10.81 -8.36
N VAL A 32 8.20 10.96 -7.35
CA VAL A 32 8.93 9.87 -6.72
C VAL A 32 8.77 9.99 -5.22
N VAL A 33 8.43 8.89 -4.57
CA VAL A 33 8.36 8.79 -3.11
C VAL A 33 9.46 7.88 -2.60
N GLU A 34 10.00 8.25 -1.45
CA GLU A 34 10.84 7.39 -0.63
C GLU A 34 9.93 6.54 0.27
N ILE A 35 10.18 5.24 0.28
CA ILE A 35 9.41 4.25 1.03
C ILE A 35 10.36 3.46 1.92
N GLU A 36 9.94 3.20 3.16
CA GLU A 36 10.61 2.24 4.04
C GLU A 36 10.06 0.83 3.82
N CYS A 37 10.94 -0.14 3.58
CA CYS A 37 10.54 -1.55 3.55
C CYS A 37 10.18 -2.04 4.96
N MET A 38 8.96 -2.54 5.15
CA MET A 38 8.53 -3.02 6.48
C MET A 38 9.23 -4.32 6.94
N HIS A 39 9.98 -4.99 6.07
CA HIS A 39 10.65 -6.25 6.40
C HIS A 39 12.13 -6.06 6.78
N CYS A 40 12.85 -5.23 6.03
CA CYS A 40 14.29 -5.04 6.21
C CYS A 40 14.67 -3.60 6.59
N HIS A 41 13.68 -2.71 6.76
CA HIS A 41 13.86 -1.29 7.10
C HIS A 41 14.73 -0.51 6.10
N ARG A 42 14.98 -1.08 4.91
CA ARG A 42 15.75 -0.42 3.87
C ARG A 42 14.87 0.58 3.12
N HIS A 43 15.43 1.75 2.84
CA HIS A 43 14.77 2.79 2.07
C HIS A 43 14.94 2.54 0.58
N PHE A 44 13.88 2.79 -0.20
CA PHE A 44 13.91 2.72 -1.66
C PHE A 44 12.96 3.74 -2.27
N PHE A 45 13.18 4.06 -3.55
CA PHE A 45 12.40 5.05 -4.26
C PHE A 45 11.43 4.39 -5.25
N ARG A 46 10.21 4.90 -5.34
CA ARG A 46 9.18 4.43 -6.27
C ARG A 46 8.42 5.60 -6.86
N TRP A 47 7.91 5.43 -8.08
CA TRP A 47 6.98 6.39 -8.65
C TRP A 47 5.73 6.48 -7.80
N SER A 48 5.27 7.70 -7.49
CA SER A 48 4.09 7.95 -6.64
C SER A 48 2.82 7.26 -7.16
N SER A 49 2.72 7.08 -8.48
CA SER A 49 1.64 6.33 -9.14
C SER A 49 1.65 4.83 -8.83
N THR A 50 2.82 4.26 -8.54
CA THR A 50 3.00 2.83 -8.27
C THR A 50 3.17 2.53 -6.79
N ALA A 51 3.68 3.48 -6.00
CA ALA A 51 4.00 3.34 -4.58
C ALA A 51 2.90 2.73 -3.69
N PRO A 52 1.59 3.02 -3.87
CA PRO A 52 0.54 2.42 -3.05
C PRO A 52 0.45 0.89 -3.13
N ALA A 53 1.04 0.28 -4.16
CA ALA A 53 1.07 -1.17 -4.33
C ALA A 53 2.30 -1.84 -3.70
N TYR A 54 3.31 -1.08 -3.25
CA TYR A 54 4.60 -1.63 -2.82
C TYR A 54 4.93 -1.23 -1.39
N TRP A 55 4.92 -2.21 -0.50
CA TRP A 55 5.28 -2.08 0.92
C TRP A 55 6.57 -2.85 1.28
N ARG A 56 7.10 -3.63 0.32
CA ARG A 56 8.39 -4.33 0.40
C ARG A 56 9.31 -3.86 -0.72
N CYS A 57 10.62 -3.85 -0.46
CA CYS A 57 11.63 -3.67 -1.50
C CYS A 57 11.72 -4.90 -2.40
N GLU A 58 12.35 -4.75 -3.57
CA GLU A 58 12.52 -5.83 -4.55
C GLU A 58 13.24 -7.05 -3.96
N ASP A 59 14.33 -6.87 -3.20
CA ASP A 59 15.01 -7.95 -2.48
C ASP A 59 14.07 -8.80 -1.60
N CYS A 60 13.13 -8.16 -0.89
CA CYS A 60 12.17 -8.84 -0.03
C CYS A 60 10.93 -9.35 -0.76
N SER A 61 10.74 -8.98 -2.03
CA SER A 61 9.63 -9.41 -2.86
C SER A 61 9.95 -10.65 -3.69
N VAL A 62 11.23 -11.00 -3.86
CA VAL A 62 11.69 -12.16 -4.65
C VAL A 62 11.42 -13.50 -3.94
N TYR A 63 11.23 -13.48 -2.62
CA TYR A 63 11.00 -14.69 -1.81
C TYR A 63 9.51 -15.00 -1.54
N GLN A 64 8.62 -14.71 -2.50
CA GLN A 64 7.19 -15.02 -2.40
C GLN A 64 6.76 -16.20 -3.26
#